data_AF-A0A9X3NMS4-F1
#
_entry.id   AF-A0A9X3NMS4-F1
#
_cell.length_a   1.000
_cell.length_b   1.000
_cell.length_c   1.000
_cell.angle_alpha   90.00
_cell.angle_beta   90.00
_cell.angle_gamma   90.00
#
_symmetry.space_group_name_H-M   'P 1'
#
loop_
_entity.id
_entity.type
_entity.pdbx_description
1 polymer ?
#
loop_
_entity_poly.entity_id
_entity_poly.type
_entity_poly.pdbx_seq_one_letter_code
_entity_poly.pdbx_strand_id
1 'polypeptide(L)'
;MRHHDHLTSAQQNSLLREIGRALVKAAPRNWEELRLECDALFDFSTTEATAVLDDGSTEQMSTPVEVAVKLGKLRAGMYTPGKGTWYRAVCRVTRPGRFKAHYSYDEEPSFPIPAYDHDFLRDSRAYPRDSASTPDWLRRRLAAALEAEAVAKANDK
;
A
#
# COMPACT_ATOMS: atom_id res chain seq x y z
N MET A 1 -15.74 15.82 3.91
CA MET A 1 -15.22 14.67 3.15
C MET A 1 -14.22 15.23 2.15
N ARG A 2 -12.90 15.08 2.39
CA ARG A 2 -11.92 15.57 1.42
C ARG A 2 -12.02 14.65 0.21
N HIS A 3 -12.45 15.16 -0.93
CA HIS A 3 -12.25 14.48 -2.20
C HIS A 3 -10.73 14.27 -2.32
N HIS A 4 -10.26 13.03 -2.25
CA HIS A 4 -8.91 12.73 -2.67
C HIS A 4 -8.89 12.97 -4.17
N ASP A 5 -8.27 14.06 -4.62
CA ASP A 5 -8.14 14.35 -6.03
C ASP A 5 -7.49 13.15 -6.71
N HIS A 6 -8.24 12.51 -7.62
CA HIS A 6 -7.75 11.37 -8.37
C HIS A 6 -6.51 11.78 -9.15
N LEU A 7 -5.41 11.05 -8.97
CA LEU A 7 -4.15 11.38 -9.63
C LEU A 7 -4.23 11.00 -11.11
N THR A 8 -3.92 11.96 -11.97
CA THR A 8 -3.66 11.69 -13.39
C THR A 8 -2.48 10.73 -13.55
N SER A 9 -2.41 10.02 -14.68
CA SER A 9 -1.26 9.15 -14.99
C SER A 9 0.08 9.89 -14.94
N ALA A 10 0.11 11.18 -15.30
CA ALA A 10 1.31 12.01 -15.23
C ALA A 10 1.77 12.24 -13.78
N GLN A 11 0.83 12.52 -12.87
CA GLN A 11 1.13 12.70 -11.44
C GLN A 11 1.53 11.39 -10.78
N GLN A 12 0.84 10.29 -11.09
CA GLN A 12 1.23 8.94 -10.64
C GLN A 12 2.67 8.62 -11.10
N ASN A 13 2.97 8.82 -12.38
CA ASN A 13 4.32 8.60 -12.91
C ASN A 13 5.38 9.52 -12.26
N SER A 14 5.02 10.75 -11.88
CA SER A 14 5.93 11.63 -11.14
C SER A 14 6.29 11.07 -9.77
N LEU A 15 5.27 10.64 -9.00
CA LEU A 15 5.48 10.02 -7.68
C LEU A 15 6.31 8.75 -7.79
N LEU A 16 6.05 7.90 -8.78
CA LEU A 16 6.82 6.68 -9.01
C LEU A 16 8.30 6.97 -9.33
N ARG A 17 8.57 7.97 -10.18
CA ARG A 17 9.95 8.40 -10.45
C ARG A 17 10.65 8.96 -9.22
N GLU A 18 9.93 9.72 -8.40
CA GLU A 18 10.47 10.25 -7.14
C GLU A 18 10.79 9.13 -6.14
N ILE A 19 9.90 8.15 -5.99
CA ILE A 19 10.13 6.95 -5.19
C ILE A 19 11.37 6.21 -5.69
N GLY A 20 11.45 5.95 -7.00
CA GLY A 20 12.61 5.28 -7.61
C GLY A 20 13.93 6.02 -7.34
N ARG A 21 13.96 7.35 -7.47
CA ARG A 21 15.16 8.14 -7.16
C ARG A 21 15.56 8.06 -5.68
N ALA A 22 14.59 8.12 -4.77
CA ALA A 22 14.85 8.00 -3.34
C ALA A 22 15.42 6.62 -2.98
N LEU A 23 14.88 5.54 -3.56
CA LEU A 23 15.43 4.19 -3.41
C LEU A 23 16.86 4.08 -3.95
N VAL A 24 17.12 4.59 -5.15
CA VAL A 24 18.48 4.57 -5.74
C VAL A 24 19.48 5.34 -4.88
N LYS A 25 19.07 6.45 -4.26
CA LYS A 25 19.92 7.22 -3.35
C LYS A 25 20.27 6.46 -2.07
N ALA A 26 19.36 5.61 -1.58
CA ALA A 26 19.55 4.79 -0.39
C ALA A 26 20.31 3.48 -0.65
N ALA A 27 20.45 3.09 -1.92
CA ALA A 27 20.97 1.77 -2.29
C ALA A 27 22.50 1.61 -2.12
N PRO A 28 22.99 0.40 -1.80
CA PRO A 28 24.41 0.04 -1.84
C PRO A 28 25.01 0.23 -3.23
N ARG A 29 26.30 0.54 -3.36
CA ARG A 29 26.91 0.90 -4.68
C ARG A 29 26.76 -0.18 -5.77
N ASN A 30 26.78 -1.45 -5.37
CA ASN A 30 26.77 -2.63 -6.24
C ASN A 30 25.38 -3.26 -6.44
N TRP A 31 24.30 -2.47 -6.27
CA TRP A 31 22.93 -2.94 -6.54
C TRP A 31 22.67 -3.17 -8.04
N GLU A 32 21.95 -4.24 -8.38
CA GLU A 32 21.42 -4.57 -9.72
C GLU A 32 19.90 -4.36 -9.82
N GLU A 33 19.16 -4.76 -8.78
CA GLU A 33 17.73 -4.55 -8.65
C GLU A 33 17.37 -4.04 -7.25
N LEU A 34 16.49 -3.05 -7.16
CA LEU A 34 15.87 -2.64 -5.90
C LEU A 34 14.41 -3.08 -5.90
N ARG A 35 13.94 -3.61 -4.78
CA ARG A 35 12.54 -3.93 -4.53
C ARG A 35 12.05 -3.09 -3.37
N LEU A 36 10.83 -2.60 -3.50
CA LEU A 36 10.10 -1.94 -2.44
C LEU A 36 8.71 -2.56 -2.39
N GLU A 37 8.36 -3.11 -1.24
CA GLU A 37 7.06 -3.72 -0.98
C GLU A 37 6.34 -2.87 0.05
N CYS A 38 5.04 -2.63 -0.18
CA CYS A 38 4.21 -1.86 0.72
C CYS A 38 2.86 -2.54 0.89
N ASP A 39 2.49 -2.80 2.14
CA ASP A 39 1.13 -3.13 2.53
C ASP A 39 0.52 -1.92 3.22
N ALA A 40 -0.74 -1.61 2.92
CA ALA A 40 -1.36 -0.38 3.40
C ALA A 40 -2.86 -0.53 3.67
N LEU A 41 -3.28 0.04 4.79
CA LEU A 41 -4.65 0.42 5.09
C LEU A 41 -4.74 1.94 5.14
N PHE A 42 -5.87 2.47 5.61
CA PHE A 42 -6.10 3.91 5.65
C PHE A 42 -5.21 4.61 6.69
N ASP A 43 -5.12 4.05 7.90
CA ASP A 43 -4.42 4.68 9.02
C ASP A 43 -2.93 4.33 9.10
N PHE A 44 -2.48 3.25 8.46
CA PHE A 44 -1.10 2.81 8.51
C PHE A 44 -0.66 1.99 7.30
N SER A 45 0.67 1.87 7.15
CA SER A 45 1.31 1.06 6.14
C SER A 45 2.63 0.50 6.65
N THR A 46 3.06 -0.63 6.09
CA THR A 46 4.41 -1.17 6.26
C THR A 46 5.15 -1.08 4.94
N THR A 47 6.46 -0.87 5.01
CA THR A 47 7.32 -0.83 3.83
C THR A 47 8.58 -1.63 4.07
N GLU A 48 8.96 -2.44 3.09
CA GLU A 48 10.21 -3.18 3.09
C GLU A 48 10.97 -2.88 1.81
N ALA A 49 12.23 -2.48 1.93
CA ALA A 49 13.10 -2.21 0.80
C ALA A 49 14.29 -3.18 0.82
N THR A 50 14.59 -3.79 -0.33
CA THR A 50 15.72 -4.72 -0.47
C THR A 50 16.50 -4.42 -1.74
N ALA A 51 17.82 -4.53 -1.69
CA ALA A 51 18.69 -4.50 -2.86
C ALA A 51 19.15 -5.93 -3.19
N VAL A 52 19.00 -6.33 -4.44
CA VAL A 52 19.73 -7.47 -5.02
C VAL A 52 21.04 -6.93 -5.57
N LEU A 53 22.16 -7.47 -5.10
CA LEU A 53 23.51 -7.04 -5.46
C LEU A 53 24.01 -7.79 -6.71
N ASP A 54 25.13 -7.33 -7.27
CA ASP A 54 25.78 -7.91 -8.45
C ASP A 54 26.31 -9.34 -8.24
N ASP A 55 26.59 -9.73 -7.00
CA ASP A 55 26.91 -11.11 -6.61
C ASP A 55 25.68 -12.01 -6.39
N GLY A 56 24.47 -11.46 -6.58
CA GLY A 56 23.19 -12.14 -6.40
C GLY A 56 22.68 -12.20 -4.95
N SER A 57 23.45 -11.71 -3.98
CA SER A 57 23.00 -11.60 -2.59
C SER A 57 21.91 -10.53 -2.45
N THR A 58 21.15 -10.60 -1.35
CA THR A 58 20.11 -9.61 -1.03
C THR A 58 20.42 -8.91 0.29
N GLU A 59 20.34 -7.59 0.29
CA GLU A 59 20.55 -6.75 1.45
C GLU A 59 19.28 -5.95 1.77
N GLN A 60 18.87 -5.94 3.04
CA GLN A 60 17.74 -5.11 3.48
C GLN A 60 18.19 -3.66 3.63
N MET A 61 17.37 -2.74 3.13
CA MET A 61 17.63 -1.31 3.17
C MET A 61 16.63 -0.62 4.10
N SER A 62 17.08 0.45 4.75
CA SER A 62 16.15 1.38 5.38
C SER A 62 15.29 2.05 4.32
N THR A 63 13.96 2.02 4.50
CA THR A 63 13.06 2.74 3.59
C THR A 63 13.04 4.23 3.96
N PRO A 64 13.43 5.14 3.05
CA PRO A 64 13.38 6.58 3.34
C PRO A 64 11.95 7.01 3.69
N VAL A 65 11.78 7.82 4.73
CA VAL A 65 10.45 8.32 5.18
C VAL A 65 9.65 8.95 4.04
N GLU A 66 10.35 9.66 3.15
CA GLU A 66 9.73 10.30 2.01
C GLU A 66 9.13 9.34 0.97
N VAL A 67 9.55 8.08 0.95
CA VAL A 67 9.00 7.01 0.11
C VAL A 67 7.65 6.58 0.66
N ALA A 68 7.53 6.32 1.97
CA ALA A 68 6.27 5.96 2.61
C ALA A 68 5.20 7.05 2.42
N VAL A 69 5.59 8.33 2.58
CA VAL A 69 4.68 9.47 2.33
C VAL A 69 4.20 9.51 0.87
N LYS A 70 5.08 9.25 -0.10
CA LYS A 70 4.71 9.24 -1.53
C LYS A 70 3.83 8.04 -1.88
N LEU A 71 4.07 6.88 -1.29
CA LEU A 71 3.20 5.70 -1.43
C LEU A 71 1.80 5.97 -0.87
N GLY A 72 1.68 6.62 0.28
CA GLY A 72 0.38 7.03 0.83
C GLY A 72 -0.38 7.98 -0.09
N LYS A 73 0.30 9.00 -0.65
CA LYS A 73 -0.28 9.90 -1.65
C LYS A 73 -0.73 9.16 -2.91
N LEU A 74 0.10 8.23 -3.38
CA LEU A 74 -0.21 7.41 -4.54
C LEU A 74 -1.44 6.52 -4.28
N ARG A 75 -1.53 5.87 -3.12
CA ARG A 75 -2.67 5.05 -2.71
C ARG A 75 -3.96 5.86 -2.70
N ALA A 76 -3.94 7.00 -2.02
CA ALA A 76 -5.10 7.88 -1.91
C ALA A 76 -5.55 8.39 -3.28
N GLY A 77 -4.60 8.78 -4.13
CA GLY A 77 -4.88 9.29 -5.47
C GLY A 77 -5.25 8.24 -6.52
N MET A 78 -4.98 6.96 -6.26
CA MET A 78 -5.39 5.83 -7.11
C MET A 78 -6.76 5.26 -6.72
N TYR A 79 -7.39 5.80 -5.68
CA TYR A 79 -8.76 5.45 -5.33
C TYR A 79 -9.70 5.67 -6.52
N THR A 80 -10.53 4.67 -6.78
CA THR A 80 -11.60 4.70 -7.76
C THR A 80 -12.92 4.36 -7.06
N PRO A 81 -13.95 5.22 -7.14
CA PRO A 81 -15.26 4.95 -6.54
C PRO A 81 -15.82 3.58 -6.95
N GLY A 82 -16.34 2.83 -5.98
CA GLY A 82 -16.89 1.49 -6.18
C GLY A 82 -15.84 0.39 -6.38
N LYS A 83 -14.60 0.72 -6.72
CA LYS A 83 -13.49 -0.25 -6.82
C LYS A 83 -12.54 -0.22 -5.61
N GLY A 84 -12.48 0.90 -4.90
CA GLY A 84 -11.52 1.13 -3.82
C GLY A 84 -10.12 1.49 -4.34
N THR A 85 -9.11 1.22 -3.53
CA THR A 85 -7.68 1.37 -3.87
C THR A 85 -6.92 0.10 -3.49
N TRP A 86 -5.66 -0.01 -3.89
CA TRP A 86 -4.84 -1.20 -3.66
C TRP A 86 -4.51 -1.43 -2.18
N TYR A 87 -4.26 -2.69 -1.80
CA TYR A 87 -3.79 -3.09 -0.47
C TYR A 87 -2.29 -3.35 -0.43
N ARG A 88 -1.73 -3.83 -1.54
CA ARG A 88 -0.30 -4.06 -1.70
C ARG A 88 0.24 -3.34 -2.93
N ALA A 89 1.44 -2.79 -2.82
CA ALA A 89 2.23 -2.29 -3.94
C ALA A 89 3.63 -2.91 -3.94
N VAL A 90 4.08 -3.42 -5.09
CA VAL A 90 5.44 -3.93 -5.30
C VAL A 90 6.10 -3.12 -6.40
N CYS A 91 7.12 -2.36 -6.02
CA CYS A 91 7.91 -1.52 -6.91
C CYS A 91 9.27 -2.16 -7.15
N ARG A 92 9.76 -2.09 -8.40
CA ARG A 92 11.07 -2.59 -8.80
C ARG A 92 11.83 -1.53 -9.58
N VAL A 93 13.10 -1.34 -9.23
CA VAL A 93 14.04 -0.50 -9.96
C VAL A 93 15.15 -1.40 -10.49
N THR A 94 15.39 -1.39 -11.80
CA THR A 94 16.45 -2.18 -12.45
C THR A 94 17.35 -1.27 -13.26
N ARG A 95 18.64 -1.60 -13.38
CA ARG A 95 19.56 -0.85 -14.24
C ARG A 95 19.29 -1.12 -15.74
N PRO A 96 19.53 -0.11 -16.62
CA PRO A 96 19.65 1.31 -16.32
C PRO A 96 18.26 1.98 -16.21
N GLY A 97 17.84 2.32 -14.99
CA GLY A 97 16.75 3.27 -14.72
C GLY A 97 15.32 2.82 -14.98
N ARG A 98 15.04 1.51 -15.17
CA ARG A 98 13.67 1.02 -15.36
C ARG A 98 12.96 0.90 -14.03
N PHE A 99 11.83 1.58 -13.90
CA PHE A 99 10.93 1.48 -12.75
C PHE A 99 9.63 0.77 -13.15
N LYS A 100 9.18 -0.20 -12.36
CA LYS A 100 7.87 -0.86 -12.52
C LYS A 100 7.16 -0.92 -11.17
N ALA A 101 5.84 -0.76 -11.16
CA ALA A 101 5.00 -0.99 -9.99
C ALA A 101 3.87 -1.96 -10.34
N HIS A 102 3.57 -2.86 -9.42
CA HIS A 102 2.40 -3.73 -9.45
C HIS A 102 1.58 -3.49 -8.20
N TYR A 103 0.26 -3.58 -8.34
CA TYR A 103 -0.68 -3.29 -7.27
C TYR A 103 -1.65 -4.45 -7.11
N SER A 104 -1.79 -4.97 -5.91
CA SER A 104 -2.78 -5.99 -5.57
C SER A 104 -3.97 -5.31 -4.89
N TYR A 105 -5.16 -5.48 -5.47
CA TYR A 105 -6.41 -4.93 -4.94
C TYR A 105 -7.20 -5.96 -4.12
N ASP A 106 -6.93 -7.24 -4.34
CA ASP A 106 -7.78 -8.35 -3.91
C ASP A 106 -7.05 -9.39 -3.06
N GLU A 107 -5.74 -9.20 -2.84
CA GLU A 107 -4.94 -10.01 -1.92
C GLU A 107 -4.98 -9.39 -0.52
N GLU A 108 -5.19 -10.21 0.50
CA GLU A 108 -5.18 -9.76 1.90
C GLU A 108 -3.76 -9.29 2.26
N PRO A 109 -3.58 -8.02 2.71
CA PRO A 109 -2.26 -7.51 3.05
C PRO A 109 -1.69 -8.21 4.29
N SER A 110 -0.38 -8.46 4.28
CA SER A 110 0.32 -9.14 5.37
C SER A 110 1.18 -8.16 6.16
N PHE A 111 0.70 -7.78 7.34
CA PHE A 111 1.45 -6.91 8.25
C PHE A 111 2.26 -7.73 9.26
N PRO A 112 3.46 -7.26 9.70
CA PRO A 112 4.23 -7.92 10.75
C PRO A 112 3.47 -8.05 12.07
N ILE A 113 2.67 -7.03 12.41
CA ILE A 113 1.65 -7.10 13.45
C ILE A 113 0.30 -7.18 12.75
N PRO A 114 -0.47 -8.27 12.92
CA PRO A 114 -1.75 -8.42 12.25
C PRO A 114 -2.69 -7.25 12.51
N ALA A 115 -3.30 -6.73 11.45
CA ALA A 115 -4.34 -5.72 11.54
C ALA A 115 -5.61 -6.32 12.14
N TYR A 116 -6.35 -5.51 12.91
CA TYR A 116 -7.65 -5.90 13.44
C TYR A 116 -8.75 -5.66 12.41
N ASP A 117 -9.88 -6.35 12.57
CA ASP A 117 -11.02 -6.21 11.66
C ASP A 117 -11.53 -4.77 11.55
N HIS A 118 -11.45 -3.99 12.64
CA HIS A 118 -11.85 -2.58 12.65
C HIS A 118 -10.93 -1.69 11.80
N ASP A 119 -9.67 -2.06 11.59
CA ASP A 119 -8.75 -1.33 10.71
C ASP A 119 -9.19 -1.46 9.25
N PHE A 120 -9.61 -2.66 8.84
CA PHE A 120 -10.18 -2.90 7.51
C PHE A 120 -11.53 -2.21 7.33
N LEU A 121 -12.36 -2.15 8.37
CA LEU A 121 -13.62 -1.40 8.34
C LEU A 121 -13.36 0.10 8.14
N ARG A 122 -12.37 0.68 8.82
CA ARG A 122 -11.95 2.07 8.59
C ARG A 122 -11.44 2.28 7.17
N ASP A 123 -10.60 1.37 6.66
CA ASP A 123 -10.14 1.45 5.28
C ASP A 123 -11.29 1.40 4.27
N SER A 124 -12.27 0.51 4.46
CA SER A 124 -13.46 0.44 3.59
C SER A 124 -14.33 1.68 3.64
N ARG A 125 -14.36 2.40 4.77
CA ARG A 125 -15.09 3.67 4.90
C ARG A 125 -14.36 4.80 4.18
N ALA A 126 -13.03 4.77 4.19
CA ALA A 126 -12.20 5.77 3.50
C ALA A 126 -12.10 5.52 1.98
N TYR A 127 -12.08 4.26 1.56
CA TYR A 127 -12.00 3.82 0.16
C TYR A 127 -13.13 2.83 -0.16
N PRO A 128 -14.40 3.31 -0.26
CA PRO A 128 -15.55 2.47 -0.52
C PRO A 128 -15.40 1.57 -1.75
N ARG A 129 -15.83 0.32 -1.58
CA ARG A 129 -15.89 -0.72 -2.61
C ARG A 129 -17.34 -1.17 -2.76
N ASP A 130 -17.74 -1.42 -3.99
CA ASP A 130 -18.97 -2.12 -4.30
C ASP A 130 -18.82 -3.59 -3.94
N SER A 131 -19.93 -4.29 -3.74
CA SER A 131 -19.92 -5.72 -3.41
C SER A 131 -19.11 -6.54 -4.43
N ALA A 132 -19.22 -6.23 -5.72
CA ALA A 132 -18.48 -6.89 -6.79
C ALA A 132 -16.95 -6.68 -6.74
N SER A 133 -16.48 -5.58 -6.13
CA SER A 133 -15.05 -5.27 -5.96
C SER A 133 -14.53 -5.53 -4.54
N THR A 134 -15.35 -6.20 -3.73
CA THR A 134 -15.01 -6.56 -2.35
C THR A 134 -14.69 -8.05 -2.30
N PRO A 135 -13.42 -8.45 -2.14
CA PRO A 135 -13.02 -9.86 -2.08
C PRO A 135 -13.56 -10.54 -0.82
N ASP A 136 -13.67 -11.87 -0.86
CA ASP A 136 -14.33 -12.63 0.21
C ASP A 136 -13.65 -12.50 1.57
N TRP A 137 -12.32 -12.40 1.61
CA TRP A 137 -11.60 -12.17 2.87
C TRP A 137 -12.00 -10.84 3.50
N LEU A 138 -12.13 -9.78 2.69
CA LEU A 138 -12.49 -8.46 3.18
C LEU A 138 -13.94 -8.47 3.67
N ARG A 139 -14.86 -9.13 2.96
CA ARG A 139 -16.26 -9.29 3.41
C ARG A 139 -16.34 -9.91 4.81
N ARG A 140 -15.55 -10.96 5.07
CA ARG A 140 -15.49 -11.61 6.40
C ARG A 140 -14.99 -10.66 7.48
N ARG A 141 -13.89 -9.94 7.21
CA ARG A 141 -13.32 -8.93 8.13
C ARG A 141 -14.35 -7.83 8.44
N LEU A 142 -15.03 -7.31 7.43
CA LEU A 142 -16.02 -6.24 7.60
C LEU A 142 -17.25 -6.71 8.40
N ALA A 143 -17.73 -7.93 8.17
CA ALA A 143 -18.84 -8.49 8.94
C ALA A 143 -18.48 -8.61 10.43
N ALA A 144 -17.31 -9.16 10.75
CA ALA A 144 -16.84 -9.29 12.13
C ALA A 144 -16.67 -7.92 12.82
N ALA A 145 -16.12 -6.93 12.11
CA ALA A 145 -15.96 -5.58 12.64
C ALA A 145 -17.31 -4.89 12.93
N LEU A 146 -18.29 -5.04 12.04
CA LEU A 146 -19.63 -4.46 12.20
C LEU A 146 -20.40 -5.11 13.36
N GLU A 147 -20.27 -6.43 13.52
CA GLU A 147 -20.83 -7.15 14.65
C GLU A 147 -20.24 -6.65 15.98
N ALA A 148 -18.90 -6.52 16.06
CA ALA A 148 -18.23 -5.98 17.23
C ALA A 148 -18.66 -4.53 17.56
N GLU A 149 -18.78 -3.66 16.55
CA GLU A 149 -19.30 -2.29 16.74
C GLU A 149 -20.74 -2.28 17.25
N ALA A 150 -21.59 -3.20 16.80
CA ALA A 150 -22.97 -3.31 17.24
C ALA A 150 -23.08 -3.78 18.71
N VAL A 151 -22.28 -4.77 19.09
CA VAL A 151 -22.20 -5.27 20.47
C VAL A 151 -21.69 -4.18 21.42
N ALA A 152 -20.63 -3.45 21.05
CA ALA A 152 -20.12 -2.35 21.86
C ALA A 152 -21.18 -1.27 22.11
N LYS A 153 -21.90 -0.84 21.06
CA LYS A 153 -22.99 0.15 21.17
C LYS A 153 -24.16 -0.33 22.03
N ALA A 154 -24.43 -1.63 22.06
CA ALA A 154 -25.49 -2.20 22.88
C ALA A 154 -25.12 -2.25 24.37
N ASN A 155 -23.83 -2.43 24.69
CA ASN A 155 -23.33 -2.45 26.07
C ASN A 155 -23.16 -1.04 26.68
N ASP A 156 -22.99 -0.02 25.84
CA ASP A 156 -22.89 1.39 26.26
C ASP A 156 -24.27 2.06 26.50
N LYS A 157 -25.37 1.33 26.28
CA LYS A 157 -26.76 1.81 26.41
C LYS A 157 -27.46 1.17 27.61
#